data_AF-A0A558A7N6-F1
#
_entry.id   AF-A0A558A7N6-F1
#
_cell.length_a   1.000
_cell.length_b   1.000
_cell.length_c   1.000
_cell.angle_alpha   90.00
_cell.angle_beta   90.00
_cell.angle_gamma   90.00
#
_symmetry.space_group_name_H-M   'P 1'
#
loop_
_entity.id
_entity.type
_entity.pdbx_description
1 polymer ?
#
loop_
_entity_poly.entity_id
_entity_poly.type
_entity_poly.pdbx_seq_one_letter_code
_entity_poly.pdbx_strand_id
1 'polypeptide(L)'
;MGTATTTEVRTGFGAAILLGIGDDDNVACVAEHDAATEGEARRWIEQALPTAAMPDWVHRRPHGTAGAFLFAVYTEGIRVHDGPGESRWENYPDDAPEHTADLIDGAVRWWPRADTQR
;
A
#
# COMPACT_ATOMS: atom_id res chain seq x y z
N MET A 1 -0.96 -1.21 35.84
CA MET A 1 -1.49 -1.16 34.46
C MET A 1 -1.04 0.15 33.87
N GLY A 2 -0.05 0.12 32.96
CA GLY A 2 0.45 1.33 32.31
C GLY A 2 -0.52 1.74 31.21
N THR A 3 -0.88 3.01 31.17
CA THR A 3 -1.63 3.61 30.06
C THR A 3 -0.72 3.61 28.83
N ALA A 4 -0.98 2.73 27.87
CA ALA A 4 -0.37 2.84 26.55
C ALA A 4 -0.74 4.22 26.01
N THR A 5 0.27 5.06 25.82
CA THR A 5 0.07 6.42 25.31
C THR A 5 0.19 6.33 23.81
N THR A 6 -0.94 6.19 23.12
CA THR A 6 -0.99 6.26 21.66
C THR A 6 -0.40 7.60 21.24
N THR A 7 0.69 7.56 20.47
CA THR A 7 1.33 8.76 19.94
C THR A 7 1.04 8.80 18.44
N GLU A 8 0.32 9.82 18.02
CA GLU A 8 0.04 10.11 16.61
C GLU A 8 1.17 10.97 16.06
N VAL A 9 1.84 10.52 15.01
CA VAL A 9 2.92 11.27 14.38
C VAL A 9 2.49 11.66 12.96
N ARG A 10 2.32 12.97 12.80
CA ARG A 10 2.32 13.78 11.56
C ARG A 10 1.39 13.30 10.43
N THR A 11 0.51 14.21 10.01
CA THR A 11 -0.36 14.07 8.84
C THR A 11 0.45 14.05 7.54
N GLY A 12 0.08 13.15 6.62
CA GLY A 12 0.74 13.00 5.34
C GLY A 12 0.02 11.94 4.52
N PHE A 13 0.78 11.05 3.90
CA PHE A 13 0.27 9.99 3.05
C PHE A 13 0.98 8.68 3.37
N GLY A 14 0.21 7.60 3.44
CA GLY A 14 0.71 6.25 3.65
C GLY A 14 0.63 5.55 2.32
N ALA A 15 1.77 5.11 1.80
CA ALA A 15 1.85 4.33 0.58
C ALA A 15 2.20 2.89 0.92
N ALA A 16 1.60 1.94 0.21
CA ALA A 16 1.88 0.52 0.38
C ALA A 16 1.92 -0.19 -0.98
N ILE A 17 2.75 -1.23 -1.06
CA ILE A 17 2.69 -2.25 -2.11
C ILE A 17 2.10 -3.49 -1.47
N LEU A 18 1.03 -3.98 -2.09
CA LEU A 18 0.18 -5.04 -1.60
C LEU A 18 0.22 -6.22 -2.57
N LEU A 19 0.01 -7.41 -2.00
CA LEU A 19 -0.11 -8.66 -2.73
C LEU A 19 -1.58 -9.08 -2.75
N GLY A 20 -2.15 -9.21 -3.95
CA GLY A 20 -3.45 -9.84 -4.18
C GLY A 20 -3.31 -11.29 -4.67
N ILE A 21 -4.34 -12.11 -4.42
CA ILE A 21 -4.44 -13.48 -4.94
C ILE A 21 -5.86 -13.74 -5.46
N GLY A 22 -5.98 -14.03 -6.76
CA GLY A 22 -7.28 -14.29 -7.38
C GLY A 22 -8.15 -13.04 -7.31
N ASP A 23 -9.33 -13.16 -6.70
CA ASP A 23 -10.26 -12.03 -6.47
C ASP A 23 -10.06 -11.39 -5.07
N ASP A 24 -9.11 -11.89 -4.26
CA ASP A 24 -8.79 -11.30 -2.96
C ASP A 24 -7.77 -10.16 -3.17
N ASP A 25 -8.25 -8.93 -3.06
CA ASP A 25 -7.47 -7.74 -3.38
C ASP A 25 -6.30 -7.54 -2.42
N ASN A 26 -6.35 -7.93 -1.14
CA ASN A 26 -5.21 -7.71 -0.22
C ASN A 26 -4.97 -8.87 0.75
N VAL A 27 -3.95 -9.68 0.44
CA VAL A 27 -3.54 -10.83 1.25
C VAL A 27 -2.31 -10.52 2.11
N ALA A 28 -1.43 -9.61 1.67
CA ALA A 28 -0.24 -9.22 2.43
C ALA A 28 0.30 -7.85 2.01
N CYS A 29 0.83 -7.09 2.97
CA CYS A 29 1.69 -5.95 2.70
C CYS A 29 3.12 -6.41 2.39
N VAL A 30 3.66 -5.95 1.27
CA VAL A 30 5.02 -6.27 0.79
C VAL A 30 6.00 -5.17 1.17
N ALA A 31 5.57 -3.91 1.08
CA ALA A 31 6.35 -2.74 1.48
C ALA A 31 5.41 -1.59 1.85
N GLU A 32 5.84 -0.76 2.79
CA GLU A 32 5.12 0.47 3.19
C GLU A 32 6.07 1.66 3.24
N HIS A 33 5.53 2.86 3.05
CA HIS A 33 6.27 4.12 3.07
C HIS A 33 5.39 5.26 3.59
N ASP A 34 5.93 6.02 4.55
CA ASP A 34 5.32 7.27 5.02
C ASP A 34 5.84 8.44 4.18
N ALA A 35 4.92 9.17 3.57
CA ALA A 35 5.21 10.33 2.73
C ALA A 35 4.62 11.61 3.33
N ALA A 36 5.34 12.72 3.19
CA ALA A 36 4.83 14.02 3.63
C ALA A 36 3.87 14.67 2.63
N THR A 37 3.91 14.24 1.35
CA THR A 37 3.08 14.79 0.28
C THR A 37 2.57 13.69 -0.66
N GLU A 38 1.44 13.94 -1.31
CA GLU A 38 0.89 13.06 -2.33
C GLU A 38 1.92 12.77 -3.44
N GLY A 39 2.65 13.79 -3.89
CA GLY A 39 3.67 13.64 -4.93
C GLY A 39 4.85 12.75 -4.50
N GLU A 40 5.19 12.75 -3.22
CA GLU A 40 6.19 11.84 -2.66
C GLU A 40 5.68 10.39 -2.61
N ALA A 41 4.46 10.17 -2.12
CA ALA A 41 3.83 8.85 -2.10
C ALA A 41 3.74 8.26 -3.52
N ARG A 42 3.25 9.07 -4.46
CA ARG A 42 3.13 8.70 -5.87
C ARG A 42 4.48 8.34 -6.48
N ARG A 43 5.49 9.17 -6.26
CA ARG A 43 6.85 8.94 -6.78
C ARG A 43 7.47 7.68 -6.19
N TRP A 44 7.27 7.42 -4.90
CA TRP A 44 7.75 6.20 -4.27
C TRP A 44 7.12 4.97 -4.93
N ILE A 45 5.79 4.97 -5.15
CA ILE A 45 5.10 3.88 -5.86
C ILE A 45 5.65 3.68 -7.28
N GLU A 46 5.81 4.75 -8.04
CA GLU A 46 6.33 4.71 -9.42
C GLU A 46 7.76 4.14 -9.50
N GLN A 47 8.55 4.23 -8.42
CA GLN A 47 9.90 3.70 -8.32
C GLN A 47 9.93 2.27 -7.76
N ALA A 48 9.16 2.01 -6.71
CA ALA A 48 9.23 0.77 -5.94
C ALA A 48 8.45 -0.36 -6.62
N LEU A 49 7.21 -0.11 -7.07
CA LEU A 49 6.33 -1.13 -7.62
C LEU A 49 6.94 -1.93 -8.79
N PRO A 50 7.64 -1.32 -9.77
CA PRO A 50 8.28 -2.06 -10.87
C PRO A 50 9.39 -3.02 -10.43
N THR A 51 9.94 -2.85 -9.22
CA THR A 51 11.05 -3.64 -8.69
C THR A 51 10.67 -4.49 -7.49
N ALA A 52 9.42 -4.40 -7.03
CA ALA A 52 8.93 -5.16 -5.90
C ALA A 52 8.89 -6.66 -6.22
N ALA A 53 9.30 -7.48 -5.25
CA ALA A 53 9.29 -8.92 -5.36
C ALA A 53 8.11 -9.50 -4.58
N MET A 54 7.49 -10.54 -5.11
CA MET A 54 6.53 -11.32 -4.35
C MET A 54 7.25 -12.00 -3.18
N PRO A 55 6.61 -12.10 -2.00
CA PRO A 55 7.16 -12.86 -0.88
C PRO A 55 7.44 -14.33 -1.26
N ASP A 56 8.51 -14.92 -0.72
CA ASP A 56 8.95 -16.30 -1.02
C ASP A 56 7.87 -17.37 -0.86
N TRP A 57 6.93 -17.16 0.07
CA TRP A 57 5.83 -18.11 0.27
C TRP A 57 4.89 -18.20 -0.94
N VAL A 58 4.75 -17.13 -1.73
CA VAL A 58 3.92 -17.12 -2.95
C VAL A 58 4.47 -18.13 -3.95
N HIS A 59 5.80 -18.17 -4.12
CA HIS A 59 6.48 -19.13 -4.99
C HIS A 59 6.33 -20.59 -4.53
N ARG A 60 6.01 -20.82 -3.24
CA ARG A 60 5.81 -22.15 -2.65
C ARG A 60 4.37 -22.63 -2.67
N ARG A 61 3.43 -21.81 -3.17
CA ARG A 61 2.01 -22.21 -3.32
C ARG A 61 1.89 -23.36 -4.34
N PRO A 62 0.84 -24.21 -4.24
CA PRO A 62 0.60 -25.29 -5.22
C PRO A 62 0.53 -24.82 -6.68
N HIS A 63 0.03 -23.60 -6.92
CA HIS A 63 -0.06 -22.98 -8.25
C HIS A 63 1.06 -21.97 -8.52
N GLY A 64 2.08 -21.90 -7.66
CA GLY A 64 3.13 -20.89 -7.73
C GLY A 64 2.57 -19.47 -7.70
N THR A 65 3.07 -18.63 -8.61
CA THR A 65 2.64 -17.23 -8.78
C THR A 65 1.36 -17.08 -9.61
N ALA A 66 0.73 -18.16 -10.07
CA ALA A 66 -0.50 -18.03 -10.85
C ALA A 66 -1.59 -17.36 -10.01
N GLY A 67 -2.22 -16.32 -10.59
CA GLY A 67 -3.22 -15.50 -9.94
C GLY A 67 -2.70 -14.58 -8.82
N ALA A 68 -1.38 -14.53 -8.58
CA ALA A 68 -0.80 -13.54 -7.68
C ALA A 68 -0.44 -12.27 -8.47
N PHE A 69 -0.66 -11.10 -7.88
CA PHE A 69 -0.31 -9.82 -8.47
C PHE A 69 0.12 -8.83 -7.39
N LEU A 70 0.97 -7.88 -7.77
CA LEU A 70 1.35 -6.75 -6.93
C LEU A 70 0.68 -5.49 -7.46
N PHE A 71 0.14 -4.72 -6.54
CA PHE A 71 -0.43 -3.39 -6.79
C PHE A 71 -0.01 -2.48 -5.65
N ALA A 72 -0.24 -1.19 -5.82
CA ALA A 72 0.09 -0.20 -4.82
C ALA A 72 -1.12 0.68 -4.51
N VAL A 73 -1.15 1.20 -3.30
CA VAL A 73 -2.16 2.16 -2.85
C VAL A 73 -1.48 3.29 -2.10
N TYR A 74 -2.08 4.48 -2.13
CA TYR A 74 -1.82 5.48 -1.09
C TYR A 74 -3.11 6.12 -0.60
N THR A 75 -3.12 6.52 0.67
CA THR A 75 -4.21 7.25 1.33
C THR A 75 -3.66 8.40 2.17
N GLU A 76 -4.44 9.45 2.36
CA GLU A 76 -4.17 10.47 3.38
C GLU A 76 -4.44 9.90 4.77
N GLY A 77 -3.61 10.26 5.76
CA GLY A 77 -3.72 9.66 7.08
C GLY A 77 -2.63 10.02 8.07
N ILE A 78 -2.58 9.23 9.14
CA ILE A 78 -1.66 9.35 10.26
C ILE A 78 -1.01 8.01 10.57
N ARG A 79 0.24 8.06 11.02
CA ARG A 79 0.92 6.90 11.59
C ARG A 79 0.63 6.85 13.10
N VAL A 80 -0.03 5.78 13.54
CA VAL A 80 -0.41 5.55 14.93
C VAL A 80 0.52 4.54 15.55
N HIS A 81 1.13 4.89 16.70
CA HIS A 81 2.02 4.00 17.45
C HIS A 81 1.30 3.41 18.67
N ASP A 82 1.06 2.09 18.62
CA ASP A 82 0.33 1.33 19.66
C ASP A 82 1.27 0.65 20.67
N GLY A 83 2.55 1.00 20.68
CA GLY A 83 3.52 0.47 21.63
C GLY A 83 4.94 0.40 21.07
N PRO A 84 5.88 -0.22 21.80
CA PRO A 84 7.25 -0.38 21.34
C PRO A 84 7.32 -1.23 20.07
N GLY A 85 7.60 -0.60 18.93
CA GLY A 85 7.76 -1.27 17.63
C GLY A 85 6.45 -1.58 16.90
N GLU A 86 5.30 -1.21 17.47
CA GLU A 86 3.99 -1.38 16.83
C GLU A 86 3.53 -0.03 16.28
N SER A 87 3.39 0.03 14.96
CA SER A 87 2.84 1.19 14.27
C SER A 87 1.95 0.76 13.13
N ARG A 88 0.82 1.44 12.95
CA ARG A 88 -0.10 1.20 11.85
C ARG A 88 -0.47 2.51 11.18
N TRP A 89 -0.74 2.44 9.89
CA TRP A 89 -1.34 3.55 9.15
C TRP A 89 -2.84 3.58 9.44
N GLU A 90 -3.38 4.74 9.78
CA GLU A 90 -4.81 4.98 9.87
C GLU A 90 -5.19 6.08 8.88
N ASN A 91 -6.21 5.81 8.07
CA ASN A 91 -6.78 6.80 7.18
C ASN A 91 -7.31 7.97 8.01
N TYR A 92 -6.98 9.19 7.60
CA TYR A 92 -7.45 10.40 8.26
C TYR A 92 -7.62 11.52 7.22
N PRO A 93 -8.85 12.00 6.97
CA PRO A 93 -10.10 11.58 7.59
C PRO A 93 -10.45 10.10 7.29
N ASP A 94 -11.37 9.49 8.05
CA ASP A 94 -11.75 8.07 7.92
C ASP A 94 -12.19 7.70 6.49
N ASP A 95 -12.68 8.67 5.72
CA ASP A 95 -13.12 8.59 4.33
C ASP A 95 -12.09 9.11 3.33
N ALA A 96 -10.82 9.24 3.73
CA ALA A 96 -9.74 9.63 2.84
C ALA A 96 -9.73 8.73 1.58
N PRO A 97 -9.69 9.33 0.38
CA PRO A 97 -9.74 8.56 -0.85
C PRO A 97 -8.51 7.66 -0.98
N GLU A 98 -8.74 6.41 -1.39
CA GLU A 98 -7.67 5.51 -1.78
C GLU A 98 -7.32 5.69 -3.25
N HIS A 99 -6.02 5.78 -3.51
CA HIS A 99 -5.47 5.90 -4.86
C HIS A 99 -4.70 4.63 -5.21
N THR A 100 -5.25 3.84 -6.13
CA THR A 100 -4.71 2.53 -6.51
C THR A 100 -3.86 2.63 -7.78
N ALA A 101 -2.80 1.82 -7.84
CA ALA A 101 -1.94 1.68 -9.00
C ALA A 101 -1.53 0.22 -9.25
N ASP A 102 -1.61 -0.20 -10.50
CA ASP A 102 -1.16 -1.53 -10.94
C ASP A 102 0.12 -1.44 -11.76
N LEU A 103 0.86 -2.56 -11.81
CA LEU A 103 1.95 -2.74 -12.76
C LEU A 103 1.44 -3.49 -14.00
N ILE A 104 1.36 -2.79 -15.14
CA ILE A 104 0.84 -3.34 -16.40
C ILE A 104 1.86 -3.08 -17.50
N ASP A 105 2.32 -4.14 -18.15
CA ASP A 105 3.36 -4.10 -19.19
C ASP A 105 4.64 -3.38 -18.73
N GLY A 106 5.00 -3.56 -17.45
CA GLY A 106 6.19 -2.93 -16.85
C GLY A 106 6.02 -1.44 -16.53
N ALA A 107 4.83 -0.88 -16.69
CA ALA A 107 4.52 0.51 -16.38
C ALA A 107 3.47 0.61 -15.27
N VAL A 108 3.65 1.59 -14.38
CA VAL A 108 2.67 1.89 -13.32
C VAL A 108 1.45 2.58 -13.92
N ARG A 109 0.24 2.08 -13.63
CA ARG A 109 -1.04 2.58 -14.11
C ARG A 109 -1.96 2.90 -12.94
N TRP A 110 -2.42 4.15 -12.86
CA TRP A 110 -3.25 4.66 -11.77
C TRP A 110 -4.75 4.53 -12.05
N TRP A 111 -5.54 4.34 -11.00
CA TRP A 111 -7.01 4.25 -11.02
C TRP A 111 -7.70 5.37 -10.21
N PRO A 112 -8.95 5.76 -10.56
CA PRO A 112 -9.67 5.35 -11.77
C PRO A 112 -8.91 5.85 -12.99
N ARG A 113 -8.80 5.02 -14.03
CA ARG A 113 -8.10 5.46 -15.23
C ARG A 113 -8.91 6.57 -15.89
N ALA A 114 -8.22 7.61 -16.35
CA ALA A 114 -8.86 8.73 -17.05
C ALA A 114 -9.64 8.30 -18.31
N ASP A 115 -9.36 7.12 -18.87
CA ASP A 115 -10.05 6.54 -20.04
C ASP A 115 -11.28 5.68 -19.69
N THR A 116 -11.50 5.36 -18.41
CA THR A 116 -12.66 4.56 -17.93
C THR A 116 -13.88 5.40 -17.49
N GLN A 117 -13.82 6.73 -17.62
CA GLN A 117 -14.95 7.63 -17.30
C GLN A 117 -15.85 7.94 -18.52
N ARG A 118 -16.24 6.93 -19.31
CA ARG A 118 -17.20 7.10 -20.41
C ARG A 118 -18.55 6.46 -20.12
#